data_AF-A0A1Q5S636-F1
#
_entry.id   AF-A0A1Q5S636-F1
#
_cell.length_a   1.000
_cell.length_b   1.000
_cell.length_c   1.000
_cell.angle_alpha   90.00
_cell.angle_beta   90.00
_cell.angle_gamma   90.00
#
_symmetry.space_group_name_H-M   'P 1'
#
loop_
_entity.id
_entity.type
_entity.pdbx_description
1 polymer ?
#
loop_
_entity_poly.entity_id
_entity_poly.type
_entity_poly.pdbx_seq_one_letter_code
_entity_poly.pdbx_strand_id
1 'polypeptide(L)'
;MGVSGSGKSTIADRLAIRIGWRFEDGDSFHPPSNVAKMHSGQPLTDEDRWPWLRAIAAEIDRTCGIRERAVIACSALKRSYRDILVHGRDDIRIVFLDGTQELIATRLAARKDHFMPPGLLTSQFKTLEPPTPDERPITVAIDRSVDTIIEDIVTQLKLDRP
;
A
#
# COMPACT_ATOMS: atom_id res chain seq x y z
N MET A 1 -1.68 -1.97 1.17
CA MET A 1 -0.46 -1.89 1.99
C MET A 1 0.46 -3.07 1.75
N GLY A 2 1.74 -2.93 2.11
CA GLY A 2 2.78 -3.95 1.94
C GLY A 2 4.14 -3.35 1.60
N VAL A 3 5.22 -4.11 1.79
CA VAL A 3 6.58 -3.65 1.50
C VAL A 3 6.80 -3.38 0.00
N SER A 4 7.85 -2.64 -0.35
CA SER A 4 8.28 -2.43 -1.72
C SER A 4 8.59 -3.76 -2.39
N GLY A 5 8.16 -3.91 -3.65
CA GLY A 5 8.24 -5.19 -4.37
C GLY A 5 7.07 -6.15 -4.12
N SER A 6 6.17 -5.89 -3.17
CA SER A 6 5.01 -6.77 -2.93
C SER A 6 3.94 -6.74 -4.04
N GLY A 7 4.03 -5.78 -4.97
CA GLY A 7 3.09 -5.64 -6.09
C GLY A 7 1.96 -4.64 -5.88
N LYS A 8 2.05 -3.76 -4.87
CA LYS A 8 1.03 -2.75 -4.53
C LYS A 8 0.45 -2.02 -5.73
N SER A 9 1.28 -1.35 -6.54
CA SER A 9 0.77 -0.55 -7.67
C SER A 9 0.06 -1.43 -8.71
N THR A 10 0.59 -2.62 -9.02
CA THR A 10 -0.05 -3.57 -9.94
C THR A 10 -1.40 -4.08 -9.41
N ILE A 11 -1.46 -4.47 -8.13
CA ILE A 11 -2.70 -4.95 -7.53
C ILE A 11 -3.72 -3.82 -7.40
N ALA A 12 -3.30 -2.62 -6.98
CA ALA A 12 -4.18 -1.47 -6.81
C ALA A 12 -4.79 -1.02 -8.14
N ASP A 13 -3.98 -0.88 -9.19
CA ASP A 13 -4.43 -0.51 -10.53
C ASP A 13 -5.43 -1.54 -11.10
N ARG A 14 -5.07 -2.83 -11.06
CA ARG A 14 -5.94 -3.91 -11.55
C ARG A 14 -7.22 -4.05 -10.73
N LEU A 15 -7.15 -3.84 -9.42
CA LEU A 15 -8.33 -3.83 -8.56
C LEU A 15 -9.25 -2.66 -8.92
N ALA A 16 -8.70 -1.46 -9.05
CA ALA A 16 -9.45 -0.25 -9.39
C ALA A 16 -10.20 -0.41 -10.71
N ILE A 17 -9.53 -0.92 -11.75
CA ILE A 17 -10.16 -1.27 -13.03
C ILE A 17 -11.30 -2.28 -12.83
N ARG A 18 -11.05 -3.35 -12.06
CA ARG A 18 -12.00 -4.45 -11.85
C ARG A 18 -13.29 -4.02 -11.14
N ILE A 19 -13.22 -3.03 -10.25
CA ILE A 19 -14.36 -2.53 -9.46
C ILE A 19 -14.86 -1.16 -9.92
N GLY A 20 -14.27 -0.58 -10.96
CA GLY A 20 -14.66 0.71 -11.54
C GLY A 20 -14.34 1.92 -10.68
N TRP A 21 -13.26 1.88 -9.89
CA TRP A 21 -12.82 2.98 -9.02
C TRP A 21 -11.58 3.67 -9.59
N ARG A 22 -11.24 4.85 -9.07
CA ARG A 22 -9.99 5.54 -9.43
C ARG A 22 -8.81 4.84 -8.77
N PHE A 23 -7.69 4.72 -9.48
CA PHE A 23 -6.40 4.32 -8.91
C PHE A 23 -5.55 5.56 -8.59
N GLU A 24 -4.88 5.54 -7.44
CA GLU A 24 -3.87 6.52 -7.09
C GLU A 24 -2.61 5.85 -6.51
N ASP A 25 -1.45 6.32 -6.94
CA ASP A 25 -0.18 5.91 -6.34
C ASP A 25 0.13 6.82 -5.14
N GLY A 26 0.15 6.23 -3.95
CA GLY A 26 0.43 6.93 -2.70
C GLY A 26 1.82 7.57 -2.68
N ASP A 27 2.78 7.06 -3.47
CA ASP A 27 4.12 7.64 -3.55
C ASP A 27 4.10 9.04 -4.20
N SER A 28 3.06 9.37 -4.99
CA SER A 28 2.88 10.70 -5.59
C SER A 28 2.62 11.82 -4.57
N PHE A 29 2.20 11.47 -3.36
CA PHE A 29 1.94 12.41 -2.26
C PHE A 29 3.19 12.77 -1.47
N HIS A 30 4.35 12.18 -1.81
CA HIS A 30 5.59 12.50 -1.10
C HIS A 30 6.00 13.95 -1.35
N PRO A 31 6.39 14.70 -0.30
CA PRO A 31 7.00 16.00 -0.50
C PRO A 31 8.34 15.84 -1.24
N PRO A 32 8.79 16.86 -2.00
CA PRO A 32 10.06 16.80 -2.73
C PRO A 32 11.26 16.40 -1.87
N SER A 33 11.26 16.78 -0.58
CA SER A 33 12.29 16.39 0.40
C SER A 33 12.39 14.87 0.58
N ASN A 34 11.26 14.16 0.64
CA ASN A 34 11.24 12.71 0.80
C ASN A 34 11.73 12.02 -0.46
N VAL A 35 11.30 12.50 -1.62
CA VAL A 35 11.74 11.99 -2.92
C VAL A 35 13.26 12.13 -3.04
N ALA A 36 13.81 13.30 -2.72
CA ALA A 36 15.26 13.53 -2.73
C ALA A 36 16.01 12.60 -1.76
N LYS A 37 15.49 12.43 -0.53
CA LYS A 37 16.08 11.54 0.48
C LYS A 37 16.10 10.08 0.01
N MET A 38 14.99 9.58 -0.51
CA MET A 38 14.91 8.23 -1.08
C MET A 38 15.82 8.05 -2.30
N HIS A 39 15.89 9.04 -3.19
CA HIS A 39 16.77 9.01 -4.36
C HIS A 39 18.26 8.99 -3.96
N SER A 40 18.62 9.58 -2.82
CA SER A 40 19.97 9.49 -2.24
C SER A 40 20.26 8.17 -1.51
N GLY A 41 19.31 7.22 -1.51
CA GLY A 41 19.43 5.94 -0.81
C GLY A 41 19.26 6.02 0.71
N GLN A 42 18.87 7.19 1.23
CA GLN A 42 18.62 7.37 2.65
C GLN A 42 17.18 6.94 3.01
N PRO A 43 17.01 6.12 4.06
CA PRO A 43 15.68 5.75 4.52
C PRO A 43 14.95 6.94 5.14
N LEU A 44 13.64 7.03 4.92
CA LEU A 44 12.79 8.01 5.60
C LEU A 44 12.63 7.63 7.09
N THR A 45 12.55 8.64 7.96
CA THR A 45 12.13 8.50 9.35
C THR A 45 10.61 8.63 9.48
N ASP A 46 10.09 8.56 10.70
CA ASP A 46 8.67 8.75 10.97
C ASP A 46 8.27 10.23 10.74
N GLU A 47 9.13 11.16 11.15
CA GLU A 47 8.98 12.60 10.95
C GLU A 47 8.88 12.96 9.46
N ASP A 48 9.69 12.33 8.62
CA ASP A 48 9.62 12.49 7.17
C ASP A 48 8.27 11.98 6.62
N ARG A 49 7.69 10.92 7.21
CA ARG A 49 6.47 10.28 6.72
C ARG A 49 5.19 11.00 7.17
N TRP A 50 5.21 11.74 8.28
CA TRP A 50 3.99 12.40 8.77
C TRP A 50 3.33 13.37 7.77
N PRO A 51 4.06 14.27 7.08
CA PRO A 51 3.47 15.13 6.06
C PRO A 51 2.86 14.33 4.91
N TRP A 52 3.54 13.27 4.47
CA TRP A 52 3.08 12.38 3.40
C TRP A 52 1.79 11.64 3.76
N LEU A 53 1.74 11.04 4.97
CA LEU A 53 0.55 10.33 5.44
C LEU A 53 -0.64 11.27 5.62
N ARG A 54 -0.41 12.51 6.10
CA ARG A 54 -1.46 13.54 6.17
C ARG A 54 -1.97 13.96 4.78
N ALA A 55 -1.10 14.03 3.78
CA ALA A 55 -1.52 14.34 2.41
C ALA A 55 -2.42 13.24 1.83
N ILE A 56 -2.09 11.97 2.08
CA ILE A 56 -2.97 10.84 1.70
C ILE A 56 -4.29 10.90 2.46
N ALA A 57 -4.26 11.17 3.78
CA ALA A 57 -5.49 11.29 4.58
C ALA A 57 -6.41 12.42 4.05
N ALA A 58 -5.84 13.56 3.69
CA ALA A 58 -6.59 14.68 3.10
C ALA A 58 -7.22 14.31 1.75
N GLU A 59 -6.53 13.51 0.93
CA GLU A 59 -7.09 13.02 -0.35
C GLU A 59 -8.22 12.00 -0.13
N ILE A 60 -8.09 11.13 0.87
CA ILE A 60 -9.17 10.24 1.29
C ILE A 60 -10.39 11.06 1.73
N ASP A 61 -10.19 12.08 2.58
CA ASP A 61 -11.27 12.98 3.03
C ASP A 61 -11.95 13.69 1.86
N ARG A 62 -11.16 14.21 0.92
CA ARG A 62 -11.67 14.86 -0.29
C ARG A 62 -12.53 13.90 -1.12
N THR A 63 -12.01 12.69 -1.38
CA THR A 63 -12.69 11.66 -2.18
C THR A 63 -14.00 11.22 -1.54
N CYS A 64 -14.00 10.94 -0.24
CA CYS A 64 -15.22 10.59 0.50
C CYS A 64 -16.22 11.75 0.55
N GLY A 65 -15.73 12.99 0.73
CA GLY A 65 -16.57 14.19 0.79
C GLY A 65 -17.37 14.44 -0.50
N ILE A 66 -16.85 14.04 -1.66
CA ILE A 66 -17.54 14.11 -2.95
C ILE A 66 -18.22 12.79 -3.36
N ARG A 67 -18.27 11.80 -2.45
CA ARG A 67 -18.87 10.47 -2.66
C ARG A 67 -18.25 9.67 -3.81
N GLU A 68 -16.98 9.94 -4.12
CA GLU A 68 -16.21 9.13 -5.04
C GLU A 68 -15.54 7.96 -4.30
N ARG A 69 -14.96 7.03 -5.07
CA ARG A 69 -14.26 5.86 -4.54
C ARG A 69 -12.90 5.71 -5.21
N ALA A 70 -11.88 5.35 -4.43
CA ALA A 70 -10.52 5.21 -4.90
C ALA A 70 -9.82 3.99 -4.28
N VAL A 71 -8.84 3.45 -4.99
CA VAL A 71 -7.88 2.46 -4.51
C VAL A 71 -6.51 3.13 -4.48
N ILE A 72 -5.95 3.30 -3.28
CA ILE A 72 -4.66 3.99 -3.08
C ILE A 72 -3.56 2.96 -2.78
N ALA A 73 -2.52 2.91 -3.60
CA ALA A 73 -1.33 2.12 -3.31
C ALA A 73 -0.45 2.85 -2.28
N CYS A 74 -0.50 2.45 -1.01
CA CYS A 74 0.33 3.03 0.05
C CYS A 74 1.06 1.93 0.83
N SER A 75 2.30 2.17 1.27
CA SER A 75 3.06 1.19 2.04
C SER A 75 2.49 0.97 3.45
N ALA A 76 2.12 2.05 4.16
CA ALA A 76 1.44 2.05 5.46
C ALA A 76 1.92 0.97 6.45
N LEU A 77 3.25 0.87 6.61
CA LEU A 77 3.90 -0.28 7.24
C LEU A 77 3.67 -0.39 8.76
N LYS A 78 3.52 0.74 9.48
CA LYS A 78 3.26 0.74 10.93
C LYS A 78 1.79 0.95 11.24
N ARG A 79 1.33 0.44 12.39
CA ARG A 79 -0.03 0.69 12.91
C ARG A 79 -0.29 2.18 13.09
N SER A 80 0.68 2.92 13.64
CA SER A 80 0.56 4.39 13.77
C SER A 80 0.35 5.12 12.44
N TYR A 81 0.84 4.55 11.33
CA TYR A 81 0.61 5.13 10.00
C TYR A 81 -0.81 4.86 9.53
N ARG A 82 -1.30 3.63 9.78
CA ARG A 82 -2.66 3.22 9.44
C ARG A 82 -3.69 3.93 10.31
N ASP A 83 -3.34 4.28 11.55
CA ASP A 83 -4.20 5.07 12.40
C ASP A 83 -4.49 6.46 11.80
N ILE A 84 -3.49 7.10 11.17
CA ILE A 84 -3.68 8.38 10.46
C ILE A 84 -4.65 8.24 9.28
N LEU A 85 -4.63 7.08 8.61
CA LEU A 85 -5.37 6.87 7.36
C LEU A 85 -6.78 6.29 7.58
N VAL A 86 -6.97 5.45 8.60
CA VAL A 86 -8.13 4.55 8.73
C VAL A 86 -8.80 4.64 10.10
N HIS A 87 -8.15 5.16 11.14
CA HIS A 87 -8.67 5.05 12.51
C HIS A 87 -10.08 5.64 12.65
N GLY A 88 -11.01 4.84 13.20
CA GLY A 88 -12.40 5.25 13.42
C GLY A 88 -13.28 5.30 12.16
N ARG A 89 -12.80 4.77 11.03
CA ARG A 89 -13.51 4.81 9.74
C ARG A 89 -14.01 3.44 9.30
N ASP A 90 -15.28 3.37 8.93
CA ASP A 90 -15.91 2.19 8.36
C ASP A 90 -15.95 2.21 6.82
N ASP A 91 -15.66 3.37 6.21
CA ASP A 91 -15.69 3.59 4.76
C ASP A 91 -14.35 3.30 4.07
N ILE A 92 -13.33 2.84 4.82
CA ILE A 92 -12.00 2.49 4.32
C ILE A 92 -11.68 1.04 4.70
N ARG A 93 -11.05 0.31 3.77
CA ARG A 93 -10.54 -1.04 4.01
C ARG A 93 -9.06 -1.15 3.66
N ILE A 94 -8.29 -1.72 4.59
CA ILE A 94 -6.88 -2.04 4.37
C ILE A 94 -6.79 -3.36 3.62
N VAL A 95 -6.15 -3.38 2.45
CA VAL A 95 -5.72 -4.61 1.79
C VAL A 95 -4.24 -4.83 2.07
N PHE A 96 -3.87 -5.89 2.77
CA PHE A 96 -2.49 -6.26 3.06
C PHE A 96 -2.00 -7.33 2.10
N LEU A 97 -0.99 -6.97 1.31
CA LEU A 97 -0.28 -7.87 0.41
C LEU A 97 0.81 -8.57 1.20
N ASP A 98 0.49 -9.76 1.71
CA ASP A 98 1.37 -10.56 2.56
C ASP A 98 2.27 -11.48 1.76
N GLY A 99 3.56 -11.48 2.08
CA GLY A 99 4.56 -12.25 1.38
C GLY A 99 5.88 -12.28 2.14
N THR A 100 6.59 -13.40 2.00
CA THR A 100 7.87 -13.59 2.68
C THR A 100 8.96 -12.69 2.09
N GLN A 101 9.99 -12.42 2.89
CA GLN A 101 11.13 -11.63 2.45
C GLN A 101 11.85 -12.28 1.27
N GLU A 102 11.95 -13.61 1.26
CA GLU A 102 12.60 -14.40 0.21
C GLU A 102 11.85 -14.30 -1.12
N LEU A 103 10.52 -14.37 -1.09
CA LEU A 103 9.69 -14.25 -2.29
C LEU A 103 9.83 -12.85 -2.90
N ILE A 104 9.80 -11.81 -2.07
CA ILE A 104 9.92 -10.42 -2.54
C ILE A 104 11.33 -10.14 -3.06
N ALA A 105 12.37 -10.64 -2.38
CA ALA A 105 13.75 -10.56 -2.86
C ALA A 105 13.89 -11.22 -4.25
N THR A 106 13.32 -12.41 -4.43
CA THR A 106 13.32 -13.12 -5.72
C THR A 106 12.63 -12.30 -6.82
N ARG A 107 11.48 -11.70 -6.52
CA ARG A 107 10.75 -10.84 -7.46
C ARG A 107 11.51 -9.59 -7.84
N LEU A 108 12.20 -8.97 -6.89
CA LEU A 108 13.00 -7.77 -7.13
C LEU A 108 14.24 -8.10 -7.96
N ALA A 109 14.92 -9.22 -7.68
CA ALA A 109 16.08 -9.67 -8.44
C ALA A 109 15.75 -9.99 -9.91
N ALA A 110 14.53 -10.44 -10.20
CA ALA A 110 14.06 -10.70 -11.57
C ALA A 110 13.78 -9.43 -12.38
N ARG A 111 13.66 -8.24 -11.74
CA ARG A 111 13.41 -6.98 -12.44
C ARG A 111 14.72 -6.42 -12.99
N LYS A 112 14.85 -6.36 -14.32
CA LYS A 112 16.08 -5.92 -15.01
C LYS A 112 16.45 -4.45 -14.76
N ASP A 113 15.48 -3.60 -14.40
CA ASP A 113 15.66 -2.13 -14.38
C ASP A 113 15.58 -1.48 -12.97
N HIS A 114 15.34 -2.26 -11.92
CA HIS A 114 15.21 -1.73 -10.55
C HIS A 114 16.02 -2.55 -9.56
N PHE A 115 17.31 -2.23 -9.45
CA PHE A 115 18.15 -2.72 -8.36
C PHE A 115 17.70 -2.06 -7.04
N MET A 116 16.96 -2.80 -6.22
CA MET A 116 16.67 -2.38 -4.86
C MET A 116 17.80 -2.90 -3.95
N PRO A 117 18.57 -2.02 -3.27
CA PRO A 117 19.66 -2.48 -2.44
C PRO A 117 19.13 -3.43 -1.35
N PRO A 118 19.76 -4.60 -1.12
CA PRO A 118 19.26 -5.62 -0.19
C PRO A 118 18.93 -5.10 1.22
N GLY A 119 19.67 -4.07 1.68
CA GLY A 119 19.43 -3.42 2.97
C GLY A 119 18.07 -2.73 3.07
N LEU A 120 17.51 -2.22 1.96
CA LEU A 120 16.22 -1.53 1.96
C LEU A 120 15.07 -2.51 2.21
N LEU A 121 15.07 -3.67 1.56
CA LEU A 121 14.05 -4.70 1.78
C LEU A 121 14.02 -5.15 3.25
N THR A 122 15.20 -5.47 3.80
CA THR A 122 15.35 -5.85 5.21
C THR A 122 14.83 -4.75 6.15
N SER A 123 15.13 -3.48 5.86
CA SER A 123 14.62 -2.36 6.68
C SER A 123 13.10 -2.24 6.64
N GLN A 124 12.47 -2.53 5.50
CA GLN A 124 11.02 -2.48 5.37
C GLN A 124 10.34 -3.62 6.10
N PHE A 125 10.88 -4.83 6.05
CA PHE A 125 10.38 -5.95 6.86
C PHE A 125 10.54 -5.70 8.37
N LYS A 126 11.64 -5.07 8.80
CA LYS A 126 11.79 -4.61 10.19
C LYS A 126 10.78 -3.53 10.60
N THR A 127 10.33 -2.73 9.64
CA THR A 127 9.34 -1.65 9.86
C THR A 127 7.90 -2.16 9.76
N LEU A 128 7.68 -3.28 9.07
CA LEU A 128 6.36 -3.85 8.84
C LEU A 128 5.78 -4.36 10.16
N GLU A 129 4.70 -3.73 10.57
CA GLU A 129 3.79 -4.21 11.61
C GLU A 129 2.54 -4.73 10.89
N PRO A 130 2.40 -6.06 10.71
CA PRO A 130 1.22 -6.61 10.04
C PRO A 130 -0.07 -6.13 10.70
N PRO A 131 -1.12 -5.78 9.92
CA PRO A 131 -2.36 -5.29 10.49
C PRO A 131 -3.04 -6.36 11.34
N THR A 132 -3.60 -5.92 12.47
CA THR A 132 -4.26 -6.80 13.43
C THR A 132 -5.77 -6.91 13.14
N PRO A 133 -6.50 -7.92 13.66
CA PRO A 133 -7.91 -8.14 13.33
C PRO A 133 -8.84 -6.95 13.65
N ASP A 134 -8.52 -6.12 14.64
CA ASP A 134 -9.26 -4.90 14.99
C ASP A 134 -9.20 -3.82 13.89
N GLU A 135 -8.18 -3.87 13.01
CA GLU A 135 -8.08 -3.02 11.83
C GLU A 135 -8.91 -3.54 10.64
N ARG A 136 -9.57 -4.72 10.80
CA ARG A 136 -10.39 -5.41 9.80
C ARG A 136 -9.73 -5.51 8.40
N PRO A 137 -8.44 -5.91 8.31
CA PRO A 137 -7.74 -5.97 7.04
C PRO A 137 -8.28 -7.10 6.16
N ILE A 138 -8.13 -6.93 4.86
CA ILE A 138 -8.18 -8.00 3.86
C ILE A 138 -6.74 -8.42 3.61
N THR A 139 -6.35 -9.57 4.14
CA THR A 139 -4.99 -10.11 3.95
C THR A 139 -4.99 -11.10 2.80
N VAL A 140 -4.11 -10.90 1.83
CA VAL A 140 -3.97 -11.78 0.66
C VAL A 140 -2.52 -12.17 0.45
N ALA A 141 -2.28 -13.46 0.27
CA ALA A 141 -0.96 -13.99 -0.05
C ALA A 141 -0.57 -13.57 -1.47
N ILE A 142 0.65 -13.04 -1.63
CA ILE A 142 1.13 -12.54 -2.90
C ILE A 142 1.75 -13.62 -3.79
N ASP A 143 1.84 -14.87 -3.35
CA ASP A 143 2.46 -16.00 -4.06
C ASP A 143 1.60 -16.57 -5.20
N ARG A 144 0.38 -16.05 -5.38
CA ARG A 144 -0.56 -16.40 -6.46
C ARG A 144 -0.48 -15.44 -7.65
N SER A 145 -1.23 -15.76 -8.71
CA SER A 145 -1.37 -14.86 -9.87
C SER A 145 -2.08 -13.57 -9.47
N VAL A 146 -1.83 -12.49 -10.24
CA VAL A 146 -2.50 -11.20 -10.03
C VAL A 146 -4.02 -11.38 -10.06
N ASP A 147 -4.55 -12.10 -11.05
CA ASP A 147 -6.00 -12.26 -11.20
C ASP A 147 -6.63 -13.00 -10.00
N THR A 148 -5.96 -14.03 -9.47
CA THR A 148 -6.42 -14.73 -8.26
C THR A 148 -6.39 -13.82 -7.02
N ILE A 149 -5.37 -12.97 -6.89
CA ILE A 149 -5.30 -12.00 -5.78
C ILE A 149 -6.45 -10.98 -5.88
N ILE A 150 -6.72 -10.46 -7.09
CA ILE A 150 -7.83 -9.53 -7.31
C ILE A 150 -9.18 -10.16 -6.96
N GLU A 151 -9.44 -11.39 -7.42
CA GLU A 151 -10.72 -12.06 -7.15
C GLU A 151 -10.93 -12.32 -5.65
N ASP A 152 -9.87 -12.67 -4.92
CA ASP A 152 -9.91 -12.83 -3.47
C ASP A 152 -10.24 -11.51 -2.76
N ILE A 153 -9.57 -10.41 -3.15
CA ILE A 153 -9.86 -9.08 -2.61
C ILE A 153 -11.32 -8.68 -2.87
N VAL A 154 -11.82 -8.85 -4.10
CA VAL A 154 -13.20 -8.51 -4.47
C VAL A 154 -14.21 -9.32 -3.66
N THR A 155 -13.96 -10.62 -3.48
CA THR A 155 -14.82 -11.51 -2.69
C THR A 155 -14.90 -11.05 -1.22
N GLN A 156 -13.77 -10.65 -0.64
CA GLN A 156 -13.71 -10.18 0.75
C GLN A 156 -14.25 -8.77 0.97
N LEU A 157 -14.14 -7.89 -0.04
CA LEU A 157 -14.70 -6.53 0.04
C LEU A 157 -16.23 -6.54 0.11
N LYS A 158 -16.89 -7.58 -0.41
CA LYS A 158 -18.36 -7.72 -0.43
C LYS A 158 -19.05 -6.45 -0.94
N LEU A 159 -18.47 -5.82 -1.96
CA LEU A 159 -19.10 -4.65 -2.58
C LEU A 159 -20.40 -5.10 -3.22
N ASP A 160 -21.47 -4.35 -2.96
CA ASP A 160 -22.68 -4.48 -3.75
C ASP A 160 -22.29 -4.26 -5.21
N ARG A 161 -22.57 -5.26 -6.06
CA ARG A 161 -22.38 -5.08 -7.50
C ARG A 161 -23.26 -3.90 -7.92
N PRO A 162 -22.72 -2.97 -8.72
CA PRO A 162 -23.51 -1.86 -9.22
C PRO A 162 -24.74 -2.35 -10.00
#